data_AF-A0A8S2WA34-F1
#
_entry.id   AF-A0A8S2WA34-F1
#
_cell.length_a   1.000
_cell.length_b   1.000
_cell.length_c   1.000
_cell.angle_alpha   90.00
_cell.angle_beta   90.00
_cell.angle_gamma   90.00
#
_symmetry.space_group_name_H-M   'P 1'
#
loop_
_entity.id
_entity.type
_entity.pdbx_description
1 polymer ?
#
loop_
_entity_poly.entity_id
_entity_poly.type
_entity_poly.pdbx_seq_one_letter_code
_entity_poly.pdbx_strand_id
1 'polypeptide(L)'
;MTLIRIIPSIESKTNRSYYDILGKLCGRIQERRRDVEEILKGFFRPEEKINYDKLTKCISSLKSAKWIDEYQHGVYSDLMDNIEEQIIKHVKKLQESAMEVNLDLDNFDKIEHVYKVVSEINEIKHVMELVPTVGQHIDDVNSWFKEITNNVFCVIKDTFSLEKWKEQGYQTLDFSKAEKAFHYLDVCRKIRILFSSDCMSVLNSLEEFVRHFSNFVQKEMENCFTSIKQYENKNKEDMFEKVRILLNRLQDVSEIKTKYPRVFSYFSNQKVIEHWQNELSDYLRELSDEMQKLNVTQQVEALNTELLVVKALSKLDGFLVGEKYIDVY
;
A
#
# COMPACT_ATOMS: atom_id res chain seq x y z
N MET A 1 40.28 -0.64 -60.50
CA MET A 1 39.49 -1.84 -60.10
C MET A 1 38.35 -2.19 -61.07
N THR A 2 37.91 -1.30 -61.95
CA THR A 2 36.78 -1.53 -62.88
C THR A 2 37.12 -2.42 -64.08
N LEU A 3 38.36 -2.42 -64.59
CA LEU A 3 38.77 -3.21 -65.76
C LEU A 3 38.84 -4.73 -65.51
N ILE A 4 39.13 -5.16 -64.26
CA ILE A 4 39.22 -6.57 -63.88
C ILE A 4 37.84 -7.24 -63.82
N ARG A 5 36.77 -6.44 -63.57
CA ARG A 5 35.38 -6.92 -63.50
C ARG A 5 34.79 -7.30 -64.87
N ILE A 6 35.45 -6.93 -65.98
CA ILE A 6 35.00 -7.19 -67.35
C ILE A 6 35.46 -8.58 -67.84
N ILE A 7 36.39 -9.22 -67.12
CA ILE A 7 36.86 -10.57 -67.47
C ILE A 7 35.73 -11.56 -67.13
N PRO A 8 35.16 -12.30 -68.11
CA PRO A 8 33.93 -13.09 -67.91
C PRO A 8 34.01 -14.13 -66.78
N SER A 9 35.18 -14.74 -66.59
CA SER A 9 35.42 -15.70 -65.50
C SER A 9 35.48 -15.04 -64.11
N ILE A 10 35.91 -13.78 -64.05
CA ILE A 10 35.94 -12.99 -62.82
C ILE A 10 34.56 -12.40 -62.55
N GLU A 11 33.88 -11.89 -63.58
CA GLU A 11 32.49 -11.44 -63.52
C GLU A 11 31.56 -12.54 -63.01
N SER A 12 31.61 -13.74 -63.61
CA SER A 12 30.79 -14.88 -63.21
C SER A 12 31.06 -15.32 -61.76
N LYS A 13 32.33 -15.44 -61.36
CA LYS A 13 32.70 -15.79 -59.97
C LYS A 13 32.30 -14.72 -58.97
N THR A 14 32.45 -13.45 -59.31
CA THR A 14 32.10 -12.32 -58.44
C THR A 14 30.58 -12.19 -58.29
N ASN A 15 29.83 -12.37 -59.38
CA ASN A 15 28.36 -12.40 -59.36
C ASN A 15 27.86 -13.55 -58.50
N ARG A 16 28.40 -14.78 -58.67
CA ARG A 16 28.03 -15.93 -57.84
C ARG A 16 28.30 -15.66 -56.36
N SER A 17 29.48 -15.14 -56.03
CA SER A 17 29.82 -14.78 -54.65
C SER A 17 28.90 -13.68 -54.08
N TYR A 18 28.49 -12.71 -54.89
CA TYR A 18 27.57 -11.65 -54.49
C TYR A 18 26.17 -12.19 -54.20
N TYR A 19 25.63 -13.04 -55.08
CA TYR A 19 24.35 -13.71 -54.85
C TYR A 19 24.38 -14.67 -53.65
N ASP A 20 25.48 -15.40 -53.44
CA ASP A 20 25.63 -16.27 -52.27
C ASP A 20 25.65 -15.47 -50.95
N ILE A 21 26.30 -14.30 -50.93
CA ILE A 21 26.33 -13.39 -49.77
C ILE A 21 24.94 -12.80 -49.53
N LEU A 22 24.27 -12.31 -50.59
CA LEU A 22 22.91 -11.79 -50.50
C LEU A 22 21.94 -12.85 -49.99
N GLY A 23 22.01 -14.09 -50.51
CA GLY A 23 21.17 -15.19 -50.05
C GLY A 23 21.36 -15.49 -48.56
N LYS A 24 22.60 -15.47 -48.06
CA LYS A 24 22.90 -15.63 -46.63
C LYS A 24 22.36 -14.46 -45.79
N LEU A 25 22.44 -13.23 -46.29
CA LEU A 25 21.91 -12.04 -45.61
C LEU A 25 20.37 -12.10 -45.54
N CYS A 26 19.70 -12.42 -46.65
CA CYS A 26 18.25 -12.61 -46.68
C CYS A 26 17.80 -13.72 -45.72
N GLY A 27 18.51 -14.85 -45.68
CA GLY A 27 18.24 -15.94 -44.73
C GLY A 27 18.30 -15.49 -43.26
N ARG A 28 19.33 -14.71 -42.89
CA ARG A 28 19.45 -14.15 -41.52
C ARG A 28 18.33 -13.16 -41.18
N ILE A 29 17.86 -12.38 -42.15
CA ILE A 29 16.74 -11.44 -41.94
C ILE A 29 15.44 -12.20 -41.74
N GLN A 30 15.21 -13.27 -42.50
CA GLN A 30 14.05 -14.15 -42.30
C GLN A 30 14.08 -14.85 -40.93
N GLU A 31 15.26 -15.27 -40.45
CA GLU A 31 15.42 -15.77 -39.08
C GLU A 31 15.06 -14.70 -38.04
N ARG A 32 15.58 -13.48 -38.19
CA ARG A 32 15.25 -12.36 -37.29
C ARG A 32 13.78 -11.97 -37.32
N ARG A 33 13.15 -12.03 -38.49
CA ARG A 33 11.70 -11.84 -38.64
C ARG A 33 10.94 -12.90 -37.84
N ARG A 34 11.30 -14.18 -37.97
CA ARG A 34 10.68 -15.27 -37.18
C ARG A 34 10.88 -15.07 -35.68
N ASP A 35 12.08 -14.65 -35.25
CA ASP A 35 12.35 -14.32 -33.85
C ASP A 35 11.40 -13.22 -33.33
N VAL A 36 11.16 -12.16 -34.12
CA VAL A 36 10.24 -11.09 -33.73
C VAL A 36 8.80 -11.59 -33.70
N GLU A 37 8.34 -12.30 -34.72
CA GLU A 37 6.98 -12.86 -34.78
C GLU A 37 6.70 -13.82 -33.61
N GLU A 38 7.70 -14.60 -33.18
CA GLU A 38 7.60 -15.46 -31.99
C GLU A 38 7.45 -14.64 -30.71
N ILE A 39 8.26 -13.58 -30.53
CA ILE A 39 8.16 -12.69 -29.36
C ILE A 39 6.80 -11.97 -29.33
N LEU A 40 6.33 -11.49 -30.49
CA LEU A 40 5.04 -10.81 -30.61
C LEU A 40 3.85 -11.74 -30.29
N LYS A 41 3.94 -13.05 -30.58
CA LYS A 41 2.93 -14.03 -30.14
C LYS A 41 2.83 -14.10 -28.62
N GLY A 42 3.94 -13.85 -27.92
CA GLY A 42 3.98 -13.77 -26.46
C GLY A 42 3.12 -12.63 -25.88
N PHE A 43 2.94 -11.52 -26.60
CA PHE A 43 2.14 -10.37 -26.13
C PHE A 43 0.70 -10.72 -25.74
N PHE A 44 0.15 -11.76 -26.37
CA PHE A 44 -1.23 -12.17 -26.17
C PHE A 44 -1.37 -13.45 -25.34
N ARG A 45 -0.29 -13.90 -24.71
CA ARG A 45 -0.27 -15.08 -23.83
C ARG A 45 -0.09 -14.65 -22.36
N PRO A 46 -1.04 -14.99 -21.46
CA PRO A 46 -1.06 -14.44 -20.10
C PRO A 46 0.14 -14.80 -19.20
N GLU A 47 0.91 -15.84 -19.54
CA GLU A 47 1.93 -16.43 -18.67
C GLU A 47 3.36 -16.30 -19.22
N GLU A 48 3.52 -15.74 -20.43
CA GLU A 48 4.81 -15.73 -21.12
C GLU A 48 5.55 -14.41 -20.83
N LYS A 49 6.67 -14.48 -20.08
CA LYS A 49 7.49 -13.31 -19.83
C LYS A 49 8.17 -12.86 -21.13
N ILE A 50 7.84 -11.64 -21.56
CA ILE A 50 8.40 -11.05 -22.79
C ILE A 50 9.82 -10.58 -22.51
N ASN A 51 10.74 -10.91 -23.43
CA ASN A 51 12.11 -10.40 -23.39
C ASN A 51 12.21 -9.15 -24.29
N TYR A 52 11.92 -7.97 -23.72
CA TYR A 52 11.95 -6.70 -24.44
C TYR A 52 13.36 -6.34 -24.94
N ASP A 53 14.44 -6.76 -24.27
CA ASP A 53 15.82 -6.58 -24.76
C ASP A 53 16.09 -7.34 -26.06
N LYS A 54 15.64 -8.60 -26.13
CA LYS A 54 15.74 -9.42 -27.35
C LYS A 54 14.91 -8.80 -28.46
N LEU A 55 13.70 -8.31 -28.15
CA LEU A 55 12.84 -7.62 -29.09
C LEU A 55 13.53 -6.38 -29.68
N THR A 56 14.05 -5.49 -28.83
CA THR A 56 14.78 -4.27 -29.24
C THR A 56 15.95 -4.60 -30.15
N LYS A 57 16.78 -5.61 -29.80
CA LYS A 57 17.92 -6.05 -30.63
C LYS A 57 17.47 -6.56 -32.01
N CYS A 58 16.39 -7.34 -32.06
CA CYS A 58 15.86 -7.86 -33.31
C CYS A 58 15.28 -6.74 -34.18
N ILE A 59 14.50 -5.82 -33.60
CA ILE A 59 13.92 -4.67 -34.33
C ILE A 59 15.03 -3.76 -34.88
N SER A 60 16.06 -3.44 -34.08
CA SER A 60 17.22 -2.66 -34.55
C SER A 60 17.94 -3.33 -35.72
N SER A 61 18.11 -4.65 -35.65
CA SER A 61 18.73 -5.43 -36.73
C SER A 61 17.89 -5.36 -38.01
N LEU A 62 16.57 -5.53 -37.90
CA LEU A 62 15.65 -5.42 -39.03
C LEU A 62 15.68 -4.00 -39.62
N LYS A 63 15.59 -2.96 -38.79
CA LYS A 63 15.65 -1.54 -39.20
C LYS A 63 16.90 -1.22 -40.00
N SER A 64 18.06 -1.78 -39.61
CA SER A 64 19.33 -1.63 -40.34
C SER A 64 19.38 -2.36 -41.69
N ALA A 65 18.49 -3.33 -41.91
CA ALA A 65 18.40 -4.15 -43.12
C ALA A 65 17.39 -3.62 -44.16
N LYS A 66 16.80 -2.44 -43.94
CA LYS A 66 15.80 -1.82 -44.83
C LYS A 66 16.24 -1.73 -46.30
N TRP A 67 17.54 -1.56 -46.55
CA TRP A 67 18.11 -1.46 -47.90
C TRP A 67 17.88 -2.72 -48.76
N ILE A 68 17.56 -3.88 -48.17
CA ILE A 68 17.32 -5.12 -48.92
C ILE A 68 15.99 -5.09 -49.69
N ASP A 69 15.04 -4.26 -49.27
CA ASP A 69 13.77 -4.08 -50.01
C ASP A 69 13.99 -3.48 -51.41
N GLU A 70 15.10 -2.74 -51.61
CA GLU A 70 15.53 -2.23 -52.92
C GLU A 70 15.97 -3.36 -53.88
N TYR A 71 16.35 -4.53 -53.34
CA TYR A 71 16.82 -5.70 -54.09
C TYR A 71 15.78 -6.81 -54.20
N GLN A 72 14.90 -6.93 -53.21
CA GLN A 72 13.79 -7.89 -53.20
C GLN A 72 12.53 -7.21 -52.66
N HIS A 73 11.75 -6.65 -53.58
CA HIS A 73 10.54 -5.91 -53.25
C HIS A 73 9.51 -6.82 -52.56
N GLY A 74 8.97 -6.38 -51.42
CA GLY A 74 7.91 -7.08 -50.69
C GLY A 74 8.40 -8.00 -49.55
N VAL A 75 9.73 -8.10 -49.35
CA VAL A 75 10.27 -8.82 -48.18
C VAL A 75 10.17 -7.96 -46.91
N TYR A 76 10.22 -6.64 -47.05
CA TYR A 76 10.34 -5.71 -45.93
C TYR A 76 9.15 -4.73 -45.82
N SER A 77 8.43 -4.45 -46.91
CA SER A 77 7.56 -3.28 -47.06
C SER A 77 6.54 -3.06 -45.92
N ASP A 78 5.98 -4.14 -45.36
CA ASP A 78 4.89 -4.05 -44.38
C ASP A 78 5.27 -4.64 -43.00
N LEU A 79 6.51 -5.16 -42.87
CA LEU A 79 6.93 -5.87 -41.67
C LEU A 79 7.08 -4.93 -40.47
N MET A 80 7.72 -3.79 -40.69
CA MET A 80 7.95 -2.81 -39.62
C MET A 80 6.65 -2.19 -39.14
N ASP A 81 5.76 -1.81 -40.05
CA ASP A 81 4.47 -1.22 -39.73
C ASP A 81 3.62 -2.19 -38.89
N ASN A 82 3.59 -3.49 -39.24
CA ASN A 82 2.91 -4.50 -38.44
C ASN A 82 3.57 -4.72 -37.06
N ILE A 83 4.91 -4.69 -36.96
CA ILE A 83 5.59 -4.79 -35.66
C ILE A 83 5.23 -3.60 -34.77
N GLU A 84 5.25 -2.39 -35.33
CA GLU A 84 4.87 -1.16 -34.62
C GLU A 84 3.43 -1.23 -34.13
N GLU A 85 2.49 -1.63 -34.99
CA GLU A 85 1.07 -1.76 -34.64
C GLU A 85 0.84 -2.78 -33.51
N GLN A 86 1.51 -3.93 -33.54
CA GLN A 86 1.38 -4.95 -32.49
C GLN A 86 1.94 -4.48 -31.14
N ILE A 87 3.06 -3.75 -31.14
CA ILE A 87 3.63 -3.16 -29.92
C ILE A 87 2.67 -2.11 -29.35
N ILE A 88 2.16 -1.21 -30.19
CA ILE A 88 1.19 -0.19 -29.76
C ILE A 88 -0.06 -0.86 -29.17
N LYS A 89 -0.59 -1.91 -29.83
CA LYS A 89 -1.76 -2.65 -29.35
C LYS A 89 -1.52 -3.32 -28.00
N HIS A 90 -0.34 -3.92 -27.79
CA HIS A 90 0.04 -4.54 -26.52
C HIS A 90 0.13 -3.50 -25.40
N VAL A 91 0.81 -2.38 -25.63
CA VAL A 91 0.95 -1.29 -24.66
C VAL A 91 -0.42 -0.71 -24.29
N LYS A 92 -1.30 -0.49 -25.27
CA LYS A 92 -2.68 -0.03 -25.02
C LYS A 92 -3.47 -1.00 -24.16
N LYS A 93 -3.36 -2.31 -24.41
CA LYS A 93 -4.02 -3.34 -23.60
C LYS A 93 -3.51 -3.35 -22.16
N LEU A 94 -2.20 -3.22 -21.96
CA LEU A 94 -1.60 -3.12 -20.62
C LEU A 94 -2.06 -1.82 -19.92
N GLN A 95 -2.10 -0.71 -20.65
CA GLN A 95 -2.61 0.58 -20.16
C GLN A 95 -4.06 0.45 -19.68
N GLU A 96 -4.95 -0.10 -20.52
CA GLU A 96 -6.36 -0.34 -20.17
C GLU A 96 -6.47 -1.22 -18.92
N SER A 97 -5.73 -2.33 -18.87
CA SER A 97 -5.72 -3.23 -17.72
C SER A 97 -5.24 -2.57 -16.43
N ALA A 98 -4.33 -1.59 -16.50
CA ALA A 98 -3.90 -0.84 -15.32
C ALA A 98 -4.95 0.20 -14.92
N MET A 99 -5.45 0.99 -15.88
CA MET A 99 -6.31 2.14 -15.62
C MET A 99 -7.75 1.77 -15.26
N GLU A 100 -8.24 0.58 -15.61
CA GLU A 100 -9.55 0.07 -15.17
C GLU A 100 -9.58 -0.27 -13.67
N VAL A 101 -8.42 -0.43 -13.02
CA VAL A 101 -8.34 -0.75 -11.60
C VAL A 101 -8.54 0.52 -10.77
N ASN A 102 -9.64 0.55 -10.01
CA ASN A 102 -9.84 1.58 -8.99
C ASN A 102 -8.88 1.36 -7.81
N LEU A 103 -7.93 2.27 -7.63
CA LEU A 103 -6.98 2.28 -6.52
C LEU A 103 -7.44 3.26 -5.44
N ASP A 104 -7.91 2.72 -4.33
CA ASP A 104 -8.29 3.45 -3.13
C ASP A 104 -7.92 2.65 -1.87
N LEU A 105 -8.28 3.17 -0.70
CA LEU A 105 -8.02 2.49 0.57
C LEU A 105 -8.84 1.21 0.78
N ASP A 106 -9.96 1.06 0.09
CA ASP A 106 -10.81 -0.14 0.21
C ASP A 106 -10.32 -1.28 -0.67
N ASN A 107 -9.58 -0.95 -1.73
CA ASN A 107 -8.97 -1.88 -2.68
C ASN A 107 -7.43 -1.83 -2.62
N PHE A 108 -6.88 -1.60 -1.42
CA PHE A 108 -5.45 -1.36 -1.23
C PHE A 108 -4.55 -2.51 -1.71
N ASP A 109 -5.08 -3.74 -1.74
CA ASP A 109 -4.39 -4.95 -2.20
C ASP A 109 -4.12 -4.93 -3.72
N LYS A 110 -4.92 -4.20 -4.49
CA LYS A 110 -4.79 -4.15 -5.95
C LYS A 110 -3.58 -3.36 -6.44
N ILE A 111 -2.96 -2.54 -5.58
CA ILE A 111 -1.80 -1.72 -5.96
C ILE A 111 -0.62 -2.56 -6.43
N GLU A 112 -0.41 -3.75 -5.86
CA GLU A 112 0.68 -4.64 -6.26
C GLU A 112 0.49 -5.13 -7.70
N HIS A 113 -0.76 -5.46 -8.06
CA HIS A 113 -1.11 -5.83 -9.43
C HIS A 113 -0.89 -4.67 -10.39
N VAL A 114 -1.40 -3.48 -10.08
CA VAL A 114 -1.24 -2.30 -10.94
C VAL A 114 0.24 -1.95 -11.10
N TYR A 115 1.02 -1.98 -10.01
CA TYR A 115 2.46 -1.74 -10.08
C TYR A 115 3.19 -2.74 -10.97
N LYS A 116 2.80 -4.02 -10.95
CA LYS A 116 3.37 -5.04 -11.83
C LYS A 116 3.13 -4.69 -13.30
N VAL A 117 1.91 -4.28 -13.65
CA VAL A 117 1.55 -3.87 -15.02
C VAL A 117 2.31 -2.60 -15.43
N VAL A 118 2.37 -1.59 -14.55
CA VAL A 118 3.14 -0.35 -14.78
C VAL A 118 4.63 -0.65 -14.94
N SER A 119 5.18 -1.58 -14.18
CA SER A 119 6.58 -2.00 -14.30
C SER A 119 6.85 -2.67 -15.64
N GLU A 120 5.94 -3.54 -16.09
CA GLU A 120 6.03 -4.17 -17.41
C GLU A 120 5.99 -3.12 -18.53
N ILE A 121 5.07 -2.16 -18.46
CA ILE A 121 5.00 -1.04 -19.41
C ILE A 121 6.32 -0.25 -19.43
N ASN A 122 6.95 -0.05 -18.27
CA ASN A 122 8.23 0.64 -18.17
C ASN A 122 9.42 -0.18 -18.71
N GLU A 123 9.35 -1.51 -18.77
CA GLU A 123 10.35 -2.33 -19.48
C GLU A 123 10.30 -2.10 -20.99
N ILE A 124 9.13 -1.72 -21.55
CA ILE A 124 8.94 -1.37 -22.97
C ILE A 124 9.62 -0.05 -23.32
N LYS A 125 10.03 0.76 -22.33
CA LYS A 125 10.70 2.06 -22.54
C LYS A 125 11.92 1.96 -23.47
N HIS A 126 12.65 0.85 -23.43
CA HIS A 126 13.79 0.61 -24.32
C HIS A 126 13.41 0.50 -25.81
N VAL A 127 12.16 0.17 -26.11
CA VAL A 127 11.60 0.09 -27.46
C VAL A 127 11.20 1.48 -27.99
N MET A 128 11.11 2.51 -27.14
CA MET A 128 10.71 3.87 -27.53
C MET A 128 11.62 4.51 -28.57
N GLU A 129 12.92 4.23 -28.53
CA GLU A 129 13.88 4.73 -29.55
C GLU A 129 13.54 4.22 -30.95
N LEU A 130 12.83 3.10 -31.02
CA LEU A 130 12.44 2.45 -32.27
C LEU A 130 11.01 2.79 -32.67
N VAL A 131 10.10 2.91 -31.70
CA VAL A 131 8.66 3.19 -31.88
C VAL A 131 8.24 4.37 -30.99
N PRO A 132 8.42 5.64 -31.44
CA PRO A 132 8.23 6.82 -30.59
C PRO A 132 6.80 7.01 -30.06
N THR A 133 5.79 6.50 -30.78
CA THR A 133 4.36 6.59 -30.42
C THR A 133 4.03 5.86 -29.11
N VAL A 134 4.85 4.89 -28.71
CA VAL A 134 4.71 4.17 -27.43
C VAL A 134 5.07 5.06 -26.24
N GLY A 135 5.93 6.07 -26.45
CA GLY A 135 6.38 6.97 -25.39
C GLY A 135 5.24 7.70 -24.69
N GLN A 136 4.29 8.23 -25.47
CA GLN A 136 3.13 8.92 -24.91
C GLN A 136 2.30 8.00 -24.01
N HIS A 137 2.07 6.75 -24.42
CA HIS A 137 1.31 5.78 -23.63
C HIS A 137 2.02 5.43 -22.31
N ILE A 138 3.34 5.29 -22.33
CA ILE A 138 4.14 5.05 -21.11
C ILE A 138 4.06 6.24 -20.16
N ASP A 139 4.19 7.46 -20.69
CA ASP A 139 4.13 8.69 -19.90
C ASP A 139 2.74 8.93 -19.31
N ASP A 140 1.68 8.64 -20.08
CA ASP A 140 0.28 8.72 -19.62
C ASP A 140 0.03 7.76 -18.45
N VAL A 141 0.46 6.50 -18.57
CA VAL A 141 0.30 5.49 -17.51
C VAL A 141 1.10 5.87 -16.26
N ASN A 142 2.34 6.31 -16.41
CA ASN A 142 3.16 6.74 -15.27
C ASN A 142 2.58 7.98 -14.57
N SER A 143 2.04 8.93 -15.33
CA SER A 143 1.40 10.13 -14.81
C SER A 143 0.10 9.78 -14.07
N TRP A 144 -0.75 8.95 -14.67
CA TRP A 144 -1.95 8.43 -14.02
C TRP A 144 -1.62 7.67 -12.73
N PHE A 145 -0.65 6.75 -12.76
CA PHE A 145 -0.27 5.96 -11.59
C PHE A 145 0.28 6.83 -10.45
N LYS A 146 1.03 7.88 -10.80
CA LYS A 146 1.49 8.90 -9.85
C LYS A 146 0.31 9.66 -9.25
N GLU A 147 -0.60 10.14 -10.08
CA GLU A 147 -1.75 10.93 -9.66
C GLU A 147 -2.65 10.13 -8.72
N ILE A 148 -3.03 8.90 -9.09
CA ILE A 148 -3.92 8.08 -8.27
C ILE A 148 -3.27 7.71 -6.92
N THR A 149 -1.98 7.38 -6.91
CA THR A 149 -1.24 7.10 -5.67
C THR A 149 -1.17 8.34 -4.78
N ASN A 150 -0.89 9.51 -5.37
CA ASN A 150 -0.86 10.78 -4.64
C ASN A 150 -2.24 11.18 -4.11
N ASN A 151 -3.31 10.88 -4.83
CA ASN A 151 -4.67 11.10 -4.37
C ASN A 151 -4.96 10.26 -3.12
N VAL A 152 -4.56 8.98 -3.11
CA VAL A 152 -4.67 8.14 -1.89
C VAL A 152 -3.83 8.71 -0.75
N PHE A 153 -2.60 9.16 -1.01
CA PHE A 153 -1.76 9.82 0.00
C PHE A 153 -2.41 11.09 0.57
N CYS A 154 -3.02 11.92 -0.27
CA CYS A 154 -3.79 13.08 0.16
C CYS A 154 -4.98 12.68 1.03
N VAL A 155 -5.73 11.65 0.64
CA VAL A 155 -6.86 11.13 1.43
C VAL A 155 -6.41 10.65 2.81
N ILE A 156 -5.28 9.93 2.89
CA ILE A 156 -4.70 9.49 4.17
C ILE A 156 -4.33 10.72 5.02
N LYS A 157 -3.54 11.65 4.47
CA LYS A 157 -3.12 12.87 5.20
C LYS A 157 -4.31 13.69 5.69
N ASP A 158 -5.32 13.83 4.85
CA ASP A 158 -6.53 14.60 5.17
C ASP A 158 -7.37 13.92 6.26
N THR A 159 -7.53 12.60 6.16
CA THR A 159 -8.29 11.79 7.14
C THR A 159 -7.60 11.78 8.50
N PHE A 160 -6.27 11.67 8.54
CA PHE A 160 -5.48 11.53 9.76
C PHE A 160 -4.69 12.80 10.07
N SER A 161 -5.30 13.97 9.86
CA SER A 161 -4.73 15.26 10.23
C SER A 161 -4.99 15.58 11.70
N LEU A 162 -3.92 15.85 12.45
CA LEU A 162 -4.01 16.28 13.85
C LEU A 162 -4.75 17.61 14.02
N GLU A 163 -4.64 18.51 13.04
CA GLU A 163 -5.31 19.81 13.08
C GLU A 163 -6.83 19.64 12.96
N LYS A 164 -7.28 18.90 11.93
CA LYS A 164 -8.71 18.61 11.74
C LYS A 164 -9.29 17.83 12.92
N TRP A 165 -8.53 16.88 13.46
CA TRP A 165 -8.98 16.10 14.61
C TRP A 165 -9.20 16.97 15.86
N LYS A 166 -8.35 17.96 16.09
CA LYS A 166 -8.55 18.96 17.17
C LYS A 166 -9.76 19.83 16.92
N GLU A 167 -9.95 20.33 15.69
CA GLU A 167 -11.08 21.18 15.31
C GLU A 167 -12.44 20.46 15.46
N GLN A 168 -12.45 19.15 15.20
CA GLN A 168 -13.64 18.30 15.34
C GLN A 168 -13.92 17.91 16.80
N GLY A 169 -13.10 18.34 17.76
CA GLY A 169 -13.28 18.04 19.18
C GLY A 169 -12.86 16.62 19.57
N TYR A 170 -11.80 16.09 18.95
CA TYR A 170 -11.22 14.78 19.26
C TYR A 170 -12.18 13.60 19.06
N GLN A 171 -12.86 13.56 17.91
CA GLN A 171 -13.76 12.45 17.56
C GLN A 171 -13.05 11.10 17.48
N THR A 172 -13.82 10.02 17.57
CA THR A 172 -13.33 8.64 17.52
C THR A 172 -12.64 8.33 16.18
N LEU A 173 -11.52 7.62 16.24
CA LEU A 173 -10.76 7.21 15.07
C LEU A 173 -11.43 6.00 14.39
N ASP A 174 -11.57 6.04 13.06
CA ASP A 174 -11.88 4.84 12.28
C ASP A 174 -10.61 3.97 12.14
N PHE A 175 -10.47 3.01 13.06
CA PHE A 175 -9.32 2.12 13.12
C PHE A 175 -9.21 1.18 11.91
N SER A 176 -10.34 0.81 11.30
CA SER A 176 -10.36 -0.01 10.08
C SER A 176 -9.72 0.76 8.93
N LYS A 177 -10.08 2.03 8.77
CA LYS A 177 -9.47 2.90 7.75
C LYS A 177 -7.98 3.15 8.02
N ALA A 178 -7.59 3.30 9.28
CA ALA A 178 -6.18 3.45 9.66
C ALA A 178 -5.35 2.19 9.35
N GLU A 179 -5.87 0.99 9.66
CA GLU A 179 -5.22 -0.29 9.36
C GLU A 179 -5.05 -0.47 7.84
N LYS A 180 -6.08 -0.19 7.05
CA LYS A 180 -6.02 -0.20 5.58
C LYS A 180 -4.97 0.78 5.04
N ALA A 181 -4.90 1.98 5.60
CA ALA A 181 -3.89 2.98 5.22
C ALA A 181 -2.46 2.51 5.51
N PHE A 182 -2.21 1.88 6.67
CA PHE A 182 -0.91 1.28 6.95
C PHE A 182 -0.58 0.16 5.97
N HIS A 183 -1.52 -0.72 5.64
CA HIS A 183 -1.29 -1.78 4.66
C HIS A 183 -0.96 -1.22 3.28
N TYR A 184 -1.72 -0.24 2.80
CA TYR A 184 -1.45 0.45 1.53
C TYR A 184 -0.01 1.00 1.50
N LEU A 185 0.37 1.76 2.54
CA LEU A 185 1.72 2.35 2.65
C LEU A 185 2.83 1.30 2.76
N ASP A 186 2.57 0.19 3.46
CA ASP A 186 3.51 -0.92 3.55
C ASP A 186 3.72 -1.60 2.19
N VAL A 187 2.67 -1.77 1.37
CA VAL A 187 2.81 -2.28 0.00
C VAL A 187 3.57 -1.27 -0.85
N CYS A 188 3.21 0.01 -0.83
CA CYS A 188 3.93 1.09 -1.53
C CYS A 188 5.44 1.11 -1.22
N ARG A 189 5.78 0.91 0.05
CA ARG A 189 7.17 0.84 0.51
C ARG A 189 7.90 -0.40 -0.03
N LYS A 190 7.24 -1.57 -0.01
CA LYS A 190 7.82 -2.83 -0.52
C LYS A 190 8.13 -2.77 -2.01
N ILE A 191 7.19 -2.27 -2.80
CA ILE A 191 7.34 -2.15 -4.26
C ILE A 191 8.23 -0.96 -4.67
N ARG A 192 8.78 -0.21 -3.69
CA ARG A 192 9.63 0.97 -3.92
C ARG A 192 9.06 1.88 -4.99
N ILE A 193 7.78 2.27 -4.84
CA ILE A 193 7.13 3.20 -5.77
C ILE A 193 8.06 4.40 -6.01
N LEU A 194 8.07 4.89 -7.25
CA LEU A 194 8.84 6.04 -7.73
C LEU A 194 8.80 7.30 -6.82
N PHE A 195 7.89 7.35 -5.84
CA PHE A 195 7.63 8.47 -4.91
C PHE A 195 7.96 8.12 -3.44
N SER A 196 9.08 7.44 -3.21
CA SER A 196 9.47 6.94 -1.87
C SER A 196 9.49 8.02 -0.76
N SER A 197 9.83 9.27 -1.07
CA SER A 197 9.83 10.37 -0.08
C SER A 197 8.43 10.73 0.40
N ASP A 198 7.45 10.79 -0.52
CA ASP A 198 6.07 11.17 -0.20
C ASP A 198 5.39 10.07 0.60
N CYS A 199 5.61 8.81 0.22
CA CYS A 199 5.11 7.65 0.96
C CYS A 199 5.63 7.65 2.41
N MET A 200 6.92 7.91 2.62
CA MET A 200 7.51 7.96 3.96
C MET A 200 6.98 9.15 4.77
N SER A 201 6.78 10.31 4.14
CA SER A 201 6.14 11.47 4.79
C SER A 201 4.73 11.13 5.27
N VAL A 202 3.90 10.51 4.41
CA VAL A 202 2.52 10.13 4.76
C VAL A 202 2.51 9.09 5.87
N LEU A 203 3.39 8.09 5.81
CA LEU A 203 3.54 7.08 6.84
C LEU A 203 3.90 7.71 8.19
N ASN A 204 4.93 8.56 8.23
CA ASN A 204 5.34 9.24 9.46
C ASN A 204 4.20 10.09 10.06
N SER A 205 3.45 10.81 9.22
CA SER A 205 2.28 11.57 9.67
C SER A 205 1.19 10.69 10.27
N LEU A 206 0.90 9.53 9.65
CA LEU A 206 -0.07 8.57 10.17
C LEU A 206 0.40 7.95 11.50
N GLU A 207 1.67 7.56 11.59
CA GLU A 207 2.27 7.03 12.83
C GLU A 207 2.20 8.06 13.97
N GLU A 208 2.54 9.31 13.68
CA GLU A 208 2.46 10.41 14.63
C GLU A 208 1.02 10.65 15.09
N PHE A 209 0.07 10.64 14.17
CA PHE A 209 -1.35 10.77 14.48
C PHE A 209 -1.82 9.67 15.44
N VAL A 210 -1.52 8.40 15.15
CA VAL A 210 -1.90 7.25 15.99
C VAL A 210 -1.26 7.34 17.38
N ARG A 211 -0.01 7.78 17.46
CA ARG A 211 0.68 7.98 18.75
C ARG A 211 0.03 9.07 19.58
N HIS A 212 -0.34 10.19 18.96
CA HIS A 212 -1.08 11.27 19.62
C HIS A 212 -2.46 10.83 20.11
N PHE A 213 -3.19 10.07 19.28
CA PHE A 213 -4.46 9.47 19.66
C PHE A 213 -4.31 8.53 20.87
N SER A 214 -3.30 7.64 20.83
CA SER A 214 -3.00 6.72 21.93
C SER A 214 -2.73 7.46 23.25
N ASN A 215 -1.90 8.51 23.21
CA ASN A 215 -1.61 9.34 24.38
C ASN A 215 -2.85 10.08 24.91
N PHE A 216 -3.70 10.57 24.01
CA PHE A 216 -4.96 11.21 24.38
C PHE A 216 -5.88 10.25 25.11
N VAL A 217 -6.10 9.05 24.55
CA VAL A 217 -6.92 8.00 25.16
C VAL A 217 -6.38 7.60 26.53
N GLN A 218 -5.06 7.42 26.65
CA GLN A 218 -4.43 7.11 27.92
C GLN A 218 -4.69 8.21 28.97
N LYS A 219 -4.47 9.47 28.61
CA LYS A 219 -4.71 10.61 29.50
C LYS A 219 -6.18 10.76 29.89
N GLU A 220 -7.10 10.49 28.97
CA GLU A 220 -8.54 10.51 29.24
C GLU A 220 -8.92 9.43 30.26
N MET A 221 -8.41 8.21 30.10
CA MET A 221 -8.62 7.12 31.06
C MET A 221 -8.05 7.46 32.45
N GLU A 222 -6.81 7.96 32.52
CA GLU A 222 -6.14 8.39 33.76
C GLU A 222 -6.94 9.49 34.49
N ASN A 223 -7.41 10.50 33.75
CA ASN A 223 -8.23 11.58 34.30
C ASN A 223 -9.58 11.07 34.83
N CYS A 224 -10.25 10.19 34.09
CA CYS A 224 -11.52 9.58 34.53
C CYS A 224 -11.31 8.78 35.81
N PHE A 225 -10.28 7.94 35.85
CA PHE A 225 -9.97 7.12 37.01
C PHE A 225 -9.61 7.94 38.23
N THR A 226 -8.78 8.97 38.07
CA THR A 226 -8.43 9.89 39.16
C THR A 226 -9.68 10.61 39.72
N SER A 227 -10.59 11.01 38.84
CA SER A 227 -11.86 11.64 39.24
C SER A 227 -12.77 10.69 40.02
N ILE A 228 -12.77 9.39 39.66
CA ILE A 228 -13.49 8.35 40.40
C ILE A 228 -12.87 8.14 41.79
N LYS A 229 -11.53 8.07 41.89
CA LYS A 229 -10.82 7.93 43.17
C LYS A 229 -11.07 9.08 44.14
N GLN A 230 -11.25 10.30 43.61
CA GLN A 230 -11.46 11.51 44.40
C GLN A 230 -12.95 11.82 44.66
N TYR A 231 -13.83 10.83 44.52
CA TYR A 231 -15.27 11.04 44.68
C TYR A 231 -15.66 11.31 46.14
N GLU A 232 -16.06 12.55 46.44
CA GLU A 232 -16.47 12.99 47.78
C GLU A 232 -17.98 13.29 47.86
N ASN A 233 -18.86 12.41 47.34
CA ASN A 233 -20.33 12.57 47.40
C ASN A 233 -20.92 13.81 46.68
N LYS A 234 -20.16 14.46 45.80
CA LYS A 234 -20.58 15.73 45.15
C LYS A 234 -21.60 15.54 44.02
N ASN A 235 -21.34 14.61 43.09
CA ASN A 235 -22.23 14.36 41.95
C ASN A 235 -22.14 12.90 41.48
N LYS A 236 -23.16 12.09 41.79
CA LYS A 236 -23.21 10.67 41.40
C LYS A 236 -23.19 10.48 39.89
N GLU A 237 -23.91 11.33 39.14
CA GLU A 237 -24.03 11.20 37.69
C GLU A 237 -22.69 11.39 36.99
N ASP A 238 -21.88 12.36 37.43
CA ASP A 238 -20.53 12.58 36.91
C ASP A 238 -19.64 11.35 37.11
N MET A 239 -19.66 10.74 38.30
CA MET A 239 -18.87 9.53 38.60
C MET A 239 -19.28 8.33 37.73
N PHE A 240 -20.58 8.07 37.55
CA PHE A 240 -21.04 7.02 36.64
C PHE A 240 -20.67 7.30 35.18
N GLU A 241 -20.68 8.57 34.78
CA GLU A 241 -20.25 8.99 33.45
C GLU A 241 -18.74 8.78 33.24
N LYS A 242 -17.90 9.11 34.23
CA LYS A 242 -16.45 8.81 34.18
C LYS A 242 -16.19 7.31 34.06
N VAL A 243 -16.91 6.48 34.82
CA VAL A 243 -16.79 5.02 34.70
C VAL A 243 -17.21 4.54 33.32
N ARG A 244 -18.29 5.11 32.75
CA ARG A 244 -18.75 4.78 31.40
C ARG A 244 -17.70 5.13 30.34
N ILE A 245 -17.09 6.31 30.44
CA ILE A 245 -16.01 6.73 29.53
C ILE A 245 -14.82 5.77 29.64
N LEU A 246 -14.38 5.47 30.87
CA LEU A 246 -13.28 4.54 31.11
C LEU A 246 -13.57 3.13 30.53
N LEU A 247 -14.78 2.62 30.75
CA LEU A 247 -15.22 1.35 30.17
C LEU A 247 -15.11 1.35 28.64
N ASN A 248 -15.68 2.37 28.00
CA ASN A 248 -15.67 2.47 26.54
C ASN A 248 -14.23 2.53 26.00
N ARG A 249 -13.32 3.27 26.66
CA ARG A 249 -11.93 3.34 26.24
C ARG A 249 -11.16 2.03 26.41
N LEU A 250 -11.39 1.32 27.51
CA LEU A 250 -10.79 -0.01 27.69
C LEU A 250 -11.30 -1.00 26.62
N GLN A 251 -12.59 -0.91 26.26
CA GLN A 251 -13.16 -1.70 25.15
C GLN A 251 -12.54 -1.33 23.81
N ASP A 252 -12.46 -0.02 23.48
CA ASP A 252 -11.82 0.47 22.25
C ASP A 252 -10.38 -0.06 22.15
N VAL A 253 -9.57 0.10 23.22
CA VAL A 253 -8.17 -0.33 23.24
C VAL A 253 -8.05 -1.85 23.10
N SER A 254 -8.92 -2.62 23.74
CA SER A 254 -8.95 -4.08 23.60
C SER A 254 -9.33 -4.52 22.18
N GLU A 255 -10.29 -3.84 21.56
CA GLU A 255 -10.68 -4.11 20.17
C GLU A 255 -9.53 -3.78 19.21
N ILE A 256 -8.86 -2.64 19.39
CA ILE A 256 -7.70 -2.24 18.56
C ILE A 256 -6.58 -3.26 18.66
N LYS A 257 -6.23 -3.70 19.88
CA LYS A 257 -5.19 -4.71 20.10
C LYS A 257 -5.46 -6.01 19.36
N THR A 258 -6.73 -6.39 19.22
CA THR A 258 -7.14 -7.68 18.63
C THR A 258 -7.41 -7.61 17.14
N LYS A 259 -8.09 -6.55 16.65
CA LYS A 259 -8.52 -6.42 15.25
C LYS A 259 -7.59 -5.60 14.38
N TYR A 260 -6.85 -4.66 14.95
CA TYR A 260 -6.03 -3.68 14.22
C TYR A 260 -4.59 -3.67 14.76
N PRO A 261 -3.86 -4.80 14.63
CA PRO A 261 -2.55 -4.97 15.25
C PRO A 261 -1.51 -3.99 14.71
N ARG A 262 -1.63 -3.55 13.44
CA ARG A 262 -0.70 -2.57 12.88
C ARG A 262 -0.89 -1.21 13.55
N VAL A 263 -2.13 -0.75 13.70
CA VAL A 263 -2.45 0.46 14.48
C VAL A 263 -1.97 0.32 15.93
N PHE A 264 -2.27 -0.80 16.59
CA PHE A 264 -1.87 -1.01 17.99
C PHE A 264 -0.35 -0.97 18.17
N SER A 265 0.44 -1.42 17.20
CA SER A 265 1.92 -1.40 17.29
C SER A 265 2.53 0.00 17.48
N TYR A 266 1.77 1.06 17.18
CA TYR A 266 2.19 2.45 17.37
C TYR A 266 1.66 3.09 18.67
N PHE A 267 0.93 2.35 19.49
CA PHE A 267 0.53 2.81 20.82
C PHE A 267 1.76 2.95 21.73
N SER A 268 1.79 4.02 22.51
CA SER A 268 2.91 4.32 23.41
C SER A 268 3.11 3.24 24.47
N ASN A 269 2.01 2.61 24.93
CA ASN A 269 2.03 1.52 25.88
C ASN A 269 1.43 0.24 25.29
N GLN A 270 2.29 -0.69 24.89
CA GLN A 270 1.88 -2.00 24.34
C GLN A 270 1.24 -2.93 25.40
N LYS A 271 1.42 -2.61 26.68
CA LYS A 271 0.85 -3.35 27.83
C LYS A 271 -0.25 -2.54 28.51
N VAL A 272 -0.91 -1.64 27.78
CA VAL A 272 -1.92 -0.73 28.35
C VAL A 272 -3.06 -1.49 29.03
N ILE A 273 -3.54 -2.58 28.45
CA ILE A 273 -4.61 -3.39 29.05
C ILE A 273 -4.12 -4.00 30.36
N GLU A 274 -2.97 -4.68 30.34
CA GLU A 274 -2.37 -5.32 31.52
C GLU A 274 -2.08 -4.30 32.64
N HIS A 275 -1.63 -3.10 32.28
CA HIS A 275 -1.44 -2.01 33.23
C HIS A 275 -2.76 -1.60 33.91
N TRP A 276 -3.82 -1.38 33.12
CA TRP A 276 -5.14 -1.04 33.68
C TRP A 276 -5.77 -2.17 34.49
N GLN A 277 -5.51 -3.42 34.14
CA GLN A 277 -5.92 -4.57 34.97
C GLN A 277 -5.30 -4.51 36.36
N ASN A 278 -4.00 -4.19 36.44
CA ASN A 278 -3.30 -4.04 37.71
C ASN A 278 -3.84 -2.83 38.49
N GLU A 279 -3.96 -1.66 37.85
CA GLU A 279 -4.49 -0.44 38.49
C GLU A 279 -5.89 -0.64 39.09
N LEU A 280 -6.78 -1.32 38.34
CA LEU A 280 -8.13 -1.61 38.81
C LEU A 280 -8.13 -2.64 39.95
N SER A 281 -7.21 -3.62 39.91
CA SER A 281 -7.10 -4.64 40.97
C SER A 281 -6.51 -4.07 42.26
N ASP A 282 -5.50 -3.21 42.14
CA ASP A 282 -4.88 -2.54 43.28
C ASP A 282 -5.88 -1.61 43.97
N TYR A 283 -6.67 -0.85 43.18
CA TYR A 283 -7.70 0.01 43.74
C TYR A 283 -8.86 -0.77 44.38
N LEU A 284 -9.23 -1.93 43.82
CA LEU A 284 -10.21 -2.83 44.45
C LEU A 284 -9.76 -3.25 45.87
N ARG A 285 -8.48 -3.61 46.02
CA ARG A 285 -7.91 -3.98 47.33
C ARG A 285 -7.93 -2.80 48.30
N GLU A 286 -7.49 -1.62 47.84
CA GLU A 286 -7.52 -0.38 48.65
C GLU A 286 -8.94 -0.07 49.15
N LEU A 287 -9.94 -0.16 48.27
CA LEU A 287 -11.35 0.06 48.61
C LEU A 287 -11.86 -0.99 49.62
N SER A 288 -11.53 -2.26 49.41
CA SER A 288 -11.93 -3.34 50.33
C SER A 288 -11.39 -3.10 51.74
N ASP A 289 -10.10 -2.76 51.86
CA ASP A 289 -9.45 -2.48 53.14
C ASP A 289 -10.07 -1.26 53.84
N GLU A 290 -10.32 -0.17 53.11
CA GLU A 290 -10.93 1.04 53.68
C GLU A 290 -12.39 0.79 54.10
N MET A 291 -13.19 0.08 53.30
CA MET A 291 -14.56 -0.29 53.67
C MET A 291 -14.60 -1.16 54.92
N GLN A 292 -13.69 -2.12 55.07
CA GLN A 292 -13.59 -2.93 56.28
C GLN A 292 -13.30 -2.06 57.52
N LYS A 293 -12.39 -1.09 57.39
CA LYS A 293 -12.06 -0.13 58.45
C LYS A 293 -13.25 0.79 58.77
N LEU A 294 -13.97 1.30 57.78
CA LEU A 294 -15.15 2.15 57.96
C LEU A 294 -16.30 1.38 58.64
N ASN A 295 -16.47 0.11 58.31
CA ASN A 295 -17.44 -0.78 58.96
C ASN A 295 -17.09 -0.99 60.45
N VAL A 296 -15.83 -1.28 60.78
CA VAL A 296 -15.36 -1.44 62.17
C VAL A 296 -15.53 -0.16 62.98
N THR A 297 -15.29 1.00 62.36
CA THR A 297 -15.42 2.32 63.01
C THR A 297 -16.84 2.90 62.97
N GLN A 298 -17.80 2.15 62.43
CA GLN A 298 -19.22 2.54 62.31
C GLN A 298 -19.47 3.86 61.57
N GLN A 299 -18.61 4.20 60.60
CA GLN A 299 -18.75 5.40 59.77
C GLN A 299 -19.67 5.16 58.57
N VAL A 300 -20.97 5.04 58.84
CA VAL A 300 -21.99 4.58 57.87
C VAL A 300 -22.05 5.45 56.60
N GLU A 301 -21.95 6.78 56.70
CA GLU A 301 -22.05 7.66 55.53
C GLU A 301 -20.85 7.52 54.58
N ALA A 302 -19.64 7.42 55.14
CA ALA A 302 -18.43 7.16 54.36
C ALA A 302 -18.49 5.78 53.70
N LEU A 303 -18.91 4.75 54.44
CA LEU A 303 -19.08 3.40 53.91
C LEU A 303 -20.08 3.35 52.74
N ASN A 304 -21.21 4.06 52.85
CA ASN A 304 -22.18 4.16 51.76
C ASN A 304 -21.60 4.85 50.51
N THR A 305 -20.64 5.76 50.68
CA THR A 305 -19.96 6.45 49.59
C THR A 305 -19.04 5.48 48.85
N GLU A 306 -18.24 4.70 49.57
CA GLU A 306 -17.36 3.68 48.98
C GLU A 306 -18.16 2.57 48.28
N LEU A 307 -19.25 2.10 48.87
CA LEU A 307 -20.15 1.12 48.24
C LEU A 307 -20.73 1.63 46.92
N LEU A 308 -21.02 2.94 46.81
CA LEU A 308 -21.47 3.54 45.56
C LEU A 308 -20.36 3.55 44.50
N VAL A 309 -19.12 3.83 44.89
CA VAL A 309 -17.95 3.79 43.99
C VAL A 309 -17.71 2.37 43.49
N VAL A 310 -17.70 1.38 44.39
CA VAL A 310 -17.56 -0.06 44.06
C VAL A 310 -18.67 -0.50 43.11
N LYS A 311 -19.92 -0.14 43.41
CA LYS A 311 -21.06 -0.44 42.53
C LYS A 311 -20.88 0.16 41.14
N ALA A 312 -20.38 1.39 41.03
CA ALA A 312 -20.11 1.98 39.73
C ALA A 312 -19.00 1.22 38.99
N LEU A 313 -17.89 0.95 39.67
CA LEU A 313 -16.72 0.26 39.11
C LEU A 313 -16.97 -1.21 38.74
N SER A 314 -17.99 -1.86 39.30
CA SER A 314 -18.41 -3.22 38.87
C SER A 314 -18.70 -3.35 37.37
N LYS A 315 -18.99 -2.24 36.68
CA LYS A 315 -19.10 -2.22 35.21
C LYS A 315 -17.78 -2.58 34.50
N LEU A 316 -16.64 -2.46 35.17
CA LEU A 316 -15.31 -2.77 34.67
C LEU A 316 -14.86 -4.20 35.00
N ASP A 317 -15.69 -5.01 35.70
CA ASP A 317 -15.33 -6.36 36.14
C ASP A 317 -14.94 -7.30 34.99
N GLY A 318 -15.40 -7.02 33.76
CA GLY A 318 -14.98 -7.76 32.56
C GLY A 318 -13.49 -7.63 32.21
N PHE A 319 -12.80 -6.64 32.77
CA PHE A 319 -11.37 -6.43 32.57
C PHE A 319 -10.52 -7.02 33.70
N LEU A 320 -11.09 -7.31 34.88
CA LEU A 320 -10.36 -7.86 36.01
C LEU A 320 -10.05 -9.35 35.85
N VAL A 321 -8.95 -9.78 36.46
CA VAL A 321 -8.57 -11.19 36.57
C VAL A 321 -8.55 -11.58 38.05
N GLY A 322 -9.49 -12.42 38.47
CA GLY A 322 -9.63 -12.84 39.87
C GLY A 322 -10.79 -12.14 40.57
N GLU A 323 -10.49 -11.44 41.67
CA GLU A 323 -11.46 -10.70 42.49
C GLU A 323 -12.11 -9.57 41.68
N LYS A 324 -13.41 -9.36 41.91
CA LYS A 324 -14.22 -8.35 41.22
C LYS A 324 -14.80 -7.34 42.17
N TYR A 325 -15.14 -6.15 41.67
CA TYR A 325 -15.82 -5.14 42.46
C TYR A 325 -17.18 -5.63 42.96
N ILE A 326 -17.90 -6.44 42.17
CA ILE A 326 -19.17 -7.04 42.61
C ILE A 326 -19.02 -8.02 43.78
N ASP A 327 -17.83 -8.59 44.02
CA ASP A 327 -17.61 -9.55 45.10
C ASP A 327 -17.45 -8.86 46.47
N VAL A 328 -17.15 -7.56 46.48
CA VAL A 328 -16.99 -6.74 47.69
C VAL A 328 -18.31 -6.04 48.06
N TYR A 329 -19.29 -6.05 47.15
CA TYR A 329 -20.62 -5.44 47.31
C TYR A 329 -21.59 -6.26 48.17
#